data_AF-A0A166BKK3-F1
#
_entry.id   AF-A0A166BKK3-F1
#
_cell.length_a   1.000
_cell.length_b   1.000
_cell.length_c   1.000
_cell.angle_alpha   90.00
_cell.angle_beta   90.00
_cell.angle_gamma   90.00
#
_symmetry.space_group_name_H-M   'P 1'
#
loop_
_entity.id
_entity.type
_entity.pdbx_description
1 polymer ?
#
loop_
_entity_poly.entity_id
_entity_poly.type
_entity_poly.pdbx_seq_one_letter_code
_entity_poly.pdbx_strand_id
1 'polypeptide(L)'
;MEDLIELLKTKAVENKQGIKKEGLTVTIGDDEQKFRISGIGEKAVKIEKYVKYDEIIEVTEGGNDNGLEAAIKEVIEEYEPEIPEESEE
;
A
#
# COMPACT_ATOMS: atom_id res chain seq x y z
N MET A 1 28.32 -8.30 -1.86
CA MET A 1 27.04 -7.69 -1.41
C MET A 1 26.06 -7.66 -2.56
N GLU A 2 26.54 -7.37 -3.78
CA GLU A 2 25.80 -7.52 -5.05
C GLU A 2 25.25 -8.93 -5.27
N ASP A 3 26.01 -9.99 -4.93
CA ASP A 3 25.56 -11.39 -5.10
C ASP A 3 24.30 -11.73 -4.30
N LEU A 4 24.12 -11.10 -3.13
CA LEU A 4 22.93 -11.33 -2.28
C LEU A 4 21.68 -10.67 -2.88
N ILE A 5 21.86 -9.48 -3.46
CA ILE A 5 20.78 -8.75 -4.15
C ILE A 5 20.34 -9.54 -5.39
N GLU A 6 21.28 -10.05 -6.18
CA GLU A 6 21.00 -10.87 -7.34
C GLU A 6 20.33 -12.20 -6.97
N LEU A 7 20.77 -12.84 -5.88
CA LEU A 7 20.15 -14.07 -5.38
C LEU A 7 18.69 -13.83 -4.95
N LEU A 8 18.42 -12.75 -4.22
CA LEU A 8 17.06 -12.39 -3.79
C LEU A 8 16.16 -12.06 -4.98
N LYS A 9 16.67 -11.28 -5.94
CA LYS A 9 15.97 -10.95 -7.19
C LYS A 9 15.60 -12.22 -7.95
N THR A 10 16.56 -13.12 -8.15
CA THR A 10 16.37 -14.37 -8.89
C THR A 10 15.29 -15.22 -8.23
N LYS A 11 15.40 -15.45 -6.92
CA LYS A 11 14.39 -16.20 -6.16
C LYS A 11 13.00 -15.58 -6.24
N ALA A 12 12.90 -14.24 -6.13
CA ALA A 12 11.63 -13.54 -6.20
C ALA A 12 10.97 -13.62 -7.57
N VAL A 13 11.75 -13.53 -8.65
CA VAL A 13 11.25 -13.62 -10.04
C VAL A 13 10.84 -15.06 -10.39
N GLU A 14 11.63 -16.05 -9.99
CA GLU A 14 11.32 -17.47 -10.23
C GLU A 14 10.07 -17.92 -9.45
N ASN A 15 9.95 -17.51 -8.19
CA ASN A 15 8.85 -17.92 -7.31
C ASN A 15 7.71 -16.90 -7.25
N LYS A 16 7.64 -15.99 -8.24
CA LYS A 16 6.70 -14.85 -8.25
C LYS A 16 5.25 -15.24 -7.99
N GLN A 17 4.81 -16.40 -8.51
CA GLN A 17 3.43 -16.85 -8.34
C GLN A 17 3.12 -17.33 -6.92
N GLY A 18 4.09 -17.94 -6.22
CA GLY A 18 3.93 -18.40 -4.84
C GLY A 18 3.94 -17.21 -3.87
N ILE A 19 4.91 -16.32 -4.04
CA ILE A 19 5.07 -15.12 -3.21
C ILE A 19 3.84 -14.21 -3.30
N LYS A 20 3.28 -14.03 -4.51
CA LYS A 20 2.03 -13.26 -4.69
C LYS A 20 0.80 -13.88 -4.00
N LYS A 21 0.77 -15.19 -3.78
CA LYS A 21 -0.33 -15.89 -3.11
C LYS A 21 -0.20 -15.84 -1.59
N GLU A 22 1.02 -15.93 -1.08
CA GLU A 22 1.30 -15.89 0.36
C GLU A 22 0.97 -14.51 0.95
N GLY A 23 1.22 -13.45 0.17
CA GLY A 23 1.05 -12.08 0.66
C GLY A 23 2.12 -11.72 1.69
N LEU A 24 1.94 -10.59 2.36
CA LEU A 24 2.85 -10.09 3.37
C LEU A 24 2.04 -9.62 4.55
N THR A 25 2.36 -10.09 5.75
CA THR A 25 1.75 -9.59 6.98
C THR A 25 2.81 -8.79 7.73
N VAL A 26 2.52 -7.52 8.00
CA VAL A 26 3.42 -6.59 8.69
C VAL A 26 2.68 -6.04 9.89
N THR A 27 3.32 -6.06 11.06
CA THR A 27 2.82 -5.37 12.24
C THR A 27 3.28 -3.92 12.19
N ILE A 28 2.33 -2.97 12.21
CA ILE A 28 2.59 -1.53 12.21
C ILE A 28 1.98 -0.97 13.50
N GLY A 29 2.82 -0.53 14.43
CA GLY A 29 2.36 -0.18 15.78
C GLY A 29 1.81 -1.41 16.51
N ASP A 30 0.55 -1.34 16.93
CA ASP A 30 -0.18 -2.42 17.60
C ASP A 30 -1.06 -3.25 16.65
N ASP A 31 -1.13 -2.87 15.36
CA ASP A 31 -2.03 -3.48 14.38
C ASP A 31 -1.31 -4.42 13.41
N GLU A 32 -1.92 -5.58 13.16
CA GLU A 32 -1.44 -6.55 12.15
C GLU A 32 -2.08 -6.26 10.79
N GLN A 33 -1.24 -5.87 9.83
CA GLN A 33 -1.67 -5.40 8.52
C GLN A 33 -1.30 -6.41 7.43
N LYS A 34 -2.30 -6.87 6.67
CA LYS A 34 -2.11 -7.79 5.55
C LYS A 34 -2.03 -7.03 4.23
N PHE A 35 -0.91 -7.19 3.55
CA PHE A 35 -0.62 -6.65 2.23
C PHE A 35 -0.58 -7.78 1.20
N ARG A 36 -1.05 -7.47 -0.01
CA ARG A 36 -0.91 -8.34 -1.16
C ARG A 36 0.30 -7.91 -1.98
N ILE A 37 1.13 -8.85 -2.41
CA ILE A 37 2.18 -8.56 -3.38
C ILE A 37 1.52 -8.52 -4.76
N SER A 38 1.49 -7.34 -5.39
CA SER A 38 0.83 -7.11 -6.67
C SER A 38 1.79 -7.24 -7.84
N GLY A 39 3.05 -6.84 -7.65
CA GLY A 39 4.09 -6.87 -8.69
C GLY A 39 5.44 -7.28 -8.11
N ILE A 40 6.20 -8.07 -8.88
CA ILE A 40 7.61 -8.35 -8.59
C ILE A 40 8.37 -8.01 -9.86
N GLY A 41 9.13 -6.93 -9.82
CA GLY A 41 9.96 -6.46 -10.92
C GLY A 41 11.45 -6.68 -10.65
N GLU A 42 12.28 -6.42 -11.64
CA GLU A 42 13.74 -6.62 -11.52
C GLU A 42 14.41 -5.71 -10.49
N LYS A 43 13.79 -4.57 -10.17
CA LYS A 43 14.36 -3.56 -9.27
C LYS A 43 13.57 -3.37 -7.96
N ALA A 44 12.31 -3.82 -7.92
CA ALA A 44 11.41 -3.54 -6.81
C ALA A 44 10.25 -4.54 -6.73
N VAL A 45 9.65 -4.63 -5.54
CA VAL A 45 8.42 -5.38 -5.27
C VAL A 45 7.31 -4.37 -4.96
N LYS A 46 6.17 -4.51 -5.64
CA LYS A 46 4.97 -3.70 -5.41
C LYS A 46 4.03 -4.46 -4.49
N ILE A 47 3.61 -3.79 -3.42
CA ILE A 47 2.59 -4.27 -2.48
C ILE A 47 1.37 -3.37 -2.54
N GLU A 48 0.19 -3.95 -2.35
CA GLU A 48 -1.10 -3.25 -2.34
C GLU A 48 -1.95 -3.77 -1.17
N LYS A 49 -2.64 -2.86 -0.49
CA LYS A 49 -3.69 -3.19 0.48
C LYS A 49 -4.97 -2.51 0.02
N TYR A 50 -6.07 -3.24 0.05
CA TYR A 50 -7.39 -2.66 -0.14
C TYR A 50 -7.94 -2.29 1.24
N VAL A 51 -8.27 -1.02 1.41
CA VAL A 51 -8.93 -0.49 2.60
C VAL A 51 -10.33 -0.08 2.16
N LYS A 52 -11.37 -0.61 2.80
CA LYS A 52 -12.75 -0.21 2.49
C LYS A 52 -13.09 1.11 3.15
N TYR A 53 -13.99 1.87 2.54
CA TYR A 53 -14.50 3.11 3.13
C TYR A 53 -15.19 2.87 4.48
N ASP A 54 -15.96 1.78 4.61
CA ASP A 54 -16.60 1.42 5.89
C ASP A 54 -15.54 1.24 6.99
N GLU A 55 -14.44 0.53 6.70
CA GLU A 55 -13.33 0.35 7.65
C GLU A 55 -12.68 1.68 8.04
N ILE A 56 -12.53 2.61 7.09
CA ILE A 56 -11.99 3.95 7.36
C ILE A 56 -12.87 4.70 8.36
N ILE A 57 -14.18 4.67 8.14
CA ILE A 57 -15.14 5.35 9.02
C ILE A 57 -15.19 4.68 10.39
N GLU A 58 -15.31 3.34 10.45
CA GLU A 58 -15.37 2.59 11.70
C GLU A 58 -14.13 2.80 12.59
N VAL A 59 -12.93 2.81 12.00
CA VAL A 59 -11.67 2.99 12.73
C VAL A 59 -11.51 4.43 13.23
N THR A 60 -11.83 5.42 12.39
CA THR A 60 -11.71 6.84 12.77
C THR A 60 -12.77 7.25 13.80
N GLU A 61 -14.03 6.82 13.65
CA GLU A 61 -15.08 7.06 14.66
C GLU A 61 -14.87 6.25 15.95
N GLY A 62 -14.15 5.13 15.85
CA GLY A 62 -13.69 4.34 17.00
C GLY A 62 -12.57 5.00 17.82
N GLY A 63 -12.07 6.16 17.39
CA GLY A 63 -11.03 6.93 18.08
C GLY A 63 -9.60 6.46 17.80
N ASN A 64 -9.38 5.74 16.70
CA ASN A 64 -8.03 5.39 16.24
C ASN A 64 -7.61 6.30 15.07
N ASP A 65 -7.16 7.50 15.42
CA ASP A 65 -6.75 8.53 14.45
C ASP A 65 -5.31 8.36 13.94
N ASN A 66 -4.57 7.34 14.40
CA ASN A 66 -3.15 7.14 14.02
C ASN A 66 -2.94 5.95 13.06
N GLY A 67 -4.02 5.33 12.58
CA GLY A 67 -3.99 4.20 11.66
C GLY A 67 -3.79 4.60 10.19
N LEU A 68 -3.54 3.60 9.34
CA LEU A 68 -3.48 3.78 7.88
C LEU A 68 -4.80 4.34 7.34
N GLU A 69 -5.91 3.89 7.94
CA GLU A 69 -7.27 4.32 7.65
C GLU A 69 -7.47 5.83 7.86
N ALA A 70 -6.98 6.37 8.99
CA ALA A 70 -7.05 7.79 9.29
C ALA A 70 -6.20 8.62 8.33
N ALA A 71 -4.99 8.18 8.02
CA ALA A 71 -4.13 8.84 7.05
C ALA A 71 -4.74 8.85 5.65
N ILE A 72 -5.41 7.77 5.23
CA ILE A 72 -6.12 7.73 3.95
C ILE A 72 -7.27 8.73 3.95
N LYS A 73 -8.02 8.82 5.04
CA LYS A 73 -9.13 9.77 5.18
C LYS A 73 -8.63 11.21 5.02
N GLU A 74 -7.59 11.60 5.74
CA GLU A 74 -6.98 12.93 5.68
C GLU A 74 -6.56 13.29 4.24
N VAL A 75 -5.84 12.41 3.55
CA VAL A 75 -5.44 12.62 2.15
C VAL A 75 -6.64 12.83 1.22
N ILE A 76 -7.76 12.14 1.44
CA ILE A 76 -8.98 12.30 0.64
C ILE A 76 -9.68 13.62 0.97
N GLU A 77 -9.76 14.00 2.24
CA GLU A 77 -10.42 15.22 2.70
C GLU A 77 -9.65 16.49 2.30
N GLU A 78 -8.32 16.43 2.32
CA GLU A 78 -7.44 17.55 1.94
C GLU A 78 -7.21 17.64 0.42
N TYR A 79 -7.68 16.67 -0.36
CA TYR A 79 -7.48 16.68 -1.81
C TYR A 79 -8.37 17.73 -2.50
N GLU A 80 -7.74 18.82 -2.96
CA GLU A 80 -8.37 19.79 -3.85
C GLU A 80 -8.01 19.50 -5.31
N PRO A 81 -8.99 19.27 -6.21
CA PRO A 81 -8.69 19.08 -7.63
C PRO A 81 -8.20 20.40 -8.24
N GLU A 82 -7.09 20.35 -8.98
CA GLU A 82 -6.66 21.48 -9.80
C GLU A 82 -7.75 21.76 -10.85
N ILE A 83 -8.52 22.83 -10.64
CA ILE A 83 -9.49 23.30 -11.64
C ILE A 83 -8.64 23.85 -12.79
N PRO A 84 -8.68 23.24 -14.00
CA PRO A 84 -7.99 23.83 -15.14
C PRO A 84 -8.58 25.21 -15.36
N GLU A 85 -7.75 26.25 -15.26
CA GLU A 85 -8.17 27.63 -15.55
C GLU A 85 -8.81 27.60 -16.94
N GLU A 86 -10.11 27.89 -17.01
CA GLU A 86 -10.77 28.15 -18.28
C GLU A 86 -9.93 29.20 -18.98
N SER A 87 -9.26 28.80 -20.06
CA SER A 87 -8.58 29.73 -20.92
C SER A 87 -9.66 30.66 -21.45
N GLU A 88 -9.74 31.87 -20.88
CA GLU A 88 -10.60 32.93 -21.38
C GLU A 88 -10.26 33.14 -22.86
N GLU A 89 -11.16 32.69 -23.76
CA GLU A 89 -11.15 32.99 -25.20
C GLU A 89 -11.40 34.49 -25.47
#